data_AF-A0A0D2X5U0-F1
#
_entry.id   AF-A0A0D2X5U0-F1
#
_cell.length_a   1.000
_cell.length_b   1.000
_cell.length_c   1.000
_cell.angle_alpha   90.00
_cell.angle_beta   90.00
_cell.angle_gamma   90.00
#
_symmetry.space_group_name_H-M   'P 1'
#
loop_
_entity.id
_entity.type
_entity.pdbx_description
1 polymer ?
#
loop_
_entity_poly.entity_id
_entity_poly.type
_entity_poly.pdbx_seq_one_letter_code
_entity_poly.pdbx_strand_id
1 'polypeptide(L)'
;MDLAKLSVELEVVDLQNELSASHTRQESDLPTKTVALEQLELDARMASARATINMPGSGVTSYKNIGMLGFGYHIFKGNPLPSSGVDPGFTLPVLKVDYSMRRMTADGSTMLPDRVAVIPYASAQFDSRSHLVTTSSEYAESLEVDVSIETSFSFSALVEGGGAKFSASNDYKQASEMHQSSESVSITTIGTVLTYVAEFLDDTPPLADHVIEMFNALPPPACCDGLVLPSHAGVSKDRSACTAIHANCGDLYLRFLDKVGTHTLIGVHMGGKSIRVYTMAQTEFESSVEQSDAFKSSLSLSSSGIESSSIDTSLSINKQSSLKQAVKDRTESRRETFMGGDPTAGTNDPEDPTNMDGDKEWSTTVSKNPVPIKYECECQRRTQVHRMTTSTLPT
;
A
#
# COMPACT_ATOMS: atom_id res chain seq x y z
N MET A 1 -18.05 -20.79 -20.68
CA MET A 1 -18.83 -19.88 -21.54
C MET A 1 -19.29 -18.75 -20.65
N ASP A 2 -18.90 -17.52 -20.97
CA ASP A 2 -18.91 -16.40 -20.03
C ASP A 2 -20.29 -15.72 -19.98
N LEU A 3 -20.97 -15.81 -18.85
CA LEU A 3 -22.33 -15.29 -18.66
C LEU A 3 -22.38 -13.75 -18.80
N ALA A 4 -21.28 -13.07 -18.49
CA ALA A 4 -21.17 -11.62 -18.67
C ALA A 4 -21.18 -11.23 -20.15
N LYS A 5 -20.47 -11.99 -21.00
CA LYS A 5 -20.50 -11.78 -22.47
C LYS A 5 -21.90 -11.90 -23.03
N LEU A 6 -22.61 -12.95 -22.62
CA LEU A 6 -23.96 -13.24 -23.10
C LEU A 6 -24.93 -12.13 -22.72
N SER A 7 -24.79 -11.57 -21.51
CA SER A 7 -25.61 -10.45 -21.04
C SER A 7 -25.40 -9.18 -21.86
N VAL A 8 -24.15 -8.86 -22.22
CA VAL A 8 -23.82 -7.68 -23.03
C VAL A 8 -24.18 -7.88 -24.50
N GLU A 9 -24.02 -9.09 -25.04
CA GLU A 9 -24.49 -9.43 -26.38
C GLU A 9 -26.02 -9.30 -26.50
N LEU A 10 -26.76 -9.69 -25.45
CA LEU A 10 -28.21 -9.51 -25.38
C LEU A 10 -28.61 -8.02 -25.31
N GLU A 11 -27.88 -7.23 -24.50
CA GLU A 11 -28.09 -5.78 -24.40
C GLU A 11 -27.86 -5.07 -25.75
N VAL A 12 -26.85 -5.48 -26.52
CA VAL A 12 -26.62 -4.92 -27.87
C VAL A 12 -27.76 -5.27 -28.83
N VAL A 13 -28.30 -6.48 -28.77
CA VAL A 13 -29.45 -6.88 -29.60
C VAL A 13 -30.68 -6.07 -29.24
N ASP A 14 -30.94 -5.84 -27.95
CA ASP A 14 -32.08 -5.03 -27.49
C ASP A 14 -31.93 -3.56 -27.94
N LEU A 15 -30.74 -2.97 -27.80
CA LEU A 15 -30.47 -1.62 -28.28
C LEU A 15 -30.60 -1.50 -29.81
N GLN A 16 -30.21 -2.53 -30.58
CA GLN A 16 -30.42 -2.53 -32.04
C GLN A 16 -31.90 -2.56 -32.42
N ASN A 17 -32.71 -3.29 -31.65
CA ASN A 17 -34.16 -3.31 -31.83
C ASN A 17 -34.79 -1.96 -31.49
N GLU A 18 -34.34 -1.30 -30.42
CA GLU A 18 -34.77 0.05 -30.04
C GLU A 18 -34.40 1.10 -31.09
N LEU A 19 -33.18 1.05 -31.64
CA LEU A 19 -32.75 1.97 -32.70
C LEU A 19 -33.60 1.80 -33.95
N SER A 20 -33.85 0.55 -34.33
CA SER A 20 -34.69 0.23 -35.49
C SER A 20 -36.12 0.74 -35.29
N ALA A 21 -36.69 0.59 -34.08
CA ALA A 21 -38.01 1.11 -33.75
C ALA A 21 -38.04 2.66 -33.74
N SER A 22 -36.97 3.32 -33.29
CA SER A 22 -36.83 4.78 -33.35
C SER A 22 -36.81 5.29 -34.79
N HIS A 23 -36.15 4.58 -35.71
CA HIS A 23 -36.17 4.91 -37.14
C HIS A 23 -37.59 4.82 -37.73
N THR A 24 -38.37 3.81 -37.36
CA THR A 24 -39.78 3.70 -37.79
C THR A 24 -40.66 4.82 -37.22
N ARG A 25 -40.37 5.32 -36.02
CA ARG A 25 -41.09 6.47 -35.42
C ARG A 25 -40.76 7.80 -36.09
N GLN A 26 -39.58 7.93 -36.70
CA GLN A 26 -39.20 9.10 -37.50
C GLN A 26 -40.07 9.24 -38.77
N GLU A 27 -40.60 8.14 -39.29
CA GLU A 27 -41.54 8.14 -40.42
C GLU A 27 -42.98 8.53 -40.00
N SER A 28 -43.29 8.56 -38.69
CA SER A 28 -44.60 8.92 -38.14
C SER A 28 -44.55 10.22 -37.33
N ASP A 29 -44.58 11.37 -38.03
CA ASP A 29 -45.01 12.72 -37.60
C ASP A 29 -44.62 13.26 -36.19
N LEU A 30 -43.58 12.71 -35.54
CA LEU A 30 -43.03 13.23 -34.28
C LEU A 30 -42.07 14.39 -34.53
N PRO A 31 -41.90 15.34 -33.57
CA PRO A 31 -41.01 16.48 -33.74
C PRO A 31 -39.57 16.00 -33.95
N THR A 32 -39.00 16.35 -35.11
CA THR A 32 -37.69 15.86 -35.60
C THR A 32 -36.54 16.06 -34.60
N LYS A 33 -36.62 17.09 -33.76
CA LYS A 33 -35.57 17.44 -32.78
C LYS A 33 -35.49 16.45 -31.60
N THR A 34 -36.62 15.89 -31.19
CA THR A 34 -36.71 14.90 -30.10
C THR A 34 -36.19 13.53 -30.55
N VAL A 35 -36.59 13.11 -31.76
CA VAL A 35 -36.14 11.84 -32.35
C VAL A 35 -34.63 11.83 -32.62
N ALA A 36 -34.07 12.98 -33.06
CA ALA A 36 -32.63 13.10 -33.28
C ALA A 36 -31.79 13.03 -31.98
N LEU A 37 -32.31 13.54 -30.86
CA LEU A 37 -31.65 13.45 -29.55
C LEU A 37 -31.70 12.02 -29.01
N GLU A 38 -32.85 11.34 -29.13
CA GLU A 38 -33.00 9.93 -28.76
C GLU A 38 -32.08 9.03 -29.59
N GLN A 39 -31.99 9.25 -30.91
CA GLN A 39 -31.07 8.53 -31.80
C GLN A 39 -29.61 8.73 -31.41
N LEU A 40 -29.20 9.96 -31.09
CA LEU A 40 -27.83 10.26 -30.66
C LEU A 40 -27.48 9.56 -29.33
N GLU A 41 -28.42 9.54 -28.38
CA GLU A 41 -28.23 8.84 -27.11
C GLU A 41 -28.16 7.31 -27.31
N LEU A 42 -29.00 6.76 -28.18
CA LEU A 42 -29.03 5.33 -28.46
C LEU A 42 -27.79 4.89 -29.26
N ASP A 43 -27.31 5.71 -30.19
CA ASP A 43 -26.05 5.49 -30.90
C ASP A 43 -24.85 5.56 -29.94
N ALA A 44 -24.85 6.47 -28.96
CA ALA A 44 -23.83 6.54 -27.93
C ALA A 44 -23.86 5.29 -27.02
N ARG A 45 -25.04 4.81 -26.62
CA ARG A 45 -25.22 3.57 -25.86
C ARG A 45 -24.80 2.35 -26.66
N MET A 46 -25.16 2.26 -27.93
CA MET A 46 -24.73 1.20 -28.85
C MET A 46 -23.22 1.21 -29.09
N ALA A 47 -22.60 2.39 -29.24
CA ALA A 47 -21.16 2.52 -29.36
C ALA A 47 -20.46 2.04 -28.08
N SER A 48 -20.99 2.42 -26.90
CA SER A 48 -20.48 1.96 -25.59
C SER A 48 -20.64 0.44 -25.40
N ALA A 49 -21.78 -0.13 -25.77
CA ALA A 49 -22.06 -1.56 -25.66
C ALA A 49 -21.24 -2.39 -26.66
N ARG A 50 -21.09 -1.93 -27.91
CA ARG A 50 -20.20 -2.55 -28.91
C ARG A 50 -18.72 -2.43 -28.55
N ALA A 51 -18.30 -1.33 -27.94
CA ALA A 51 -16.96 -1.20 -27.37
C ALA A 51 -16.73 -2.20 -26.22
N THR A 52 -17.79 -2.60 -25.51
CA THR A 52 -17.76 -3.64 -24.48
C THR A 52 -17.63 -5.05 -25.07
N ILE A 53 -18.26 -5.33 -26.22
CA ILE A 53 -18.13 -6.60 -26.97
C ILE A 53 -16.76 -6.75 -27.65
N ASN A 54 -16.21 -5.64 -28.19
CA ASN A 54 -14.94 -5.64 -28.92
C ASN A 54 -13.70 -5.48 -28.01
N MET A 55 -13.87 -5.48 -26.68
CA MET A 55 -12.74 -5.68 -25.77
C MET A 55 -12.25 -7.13 -25.90
N PRO A 56 -10.95 -7.38 -26.18
CA PRO A 56 -10.38 -8.70 -26.02
C PRO A 56 -10.58 -9.15 -24.56
N GLY A 57 -11.27 -10.29 -24.37
CA GLY A 57 -11.44 -10.95 -23.07
C GLY A 57 -12.68 -10.52 -22.30
N SER A 58 -13.73 -11.34 -22.35
CA SER A 58 -14.93 -11.23 -21.49
C SER A 58 -14.67 -11.47 -19.99
N GLY A 59 -13.41 -11.61 -19.56
CA GLY A 59 -12.98 -11.74 -18.17
C GLY A 59 -11.91 -10.72 -17.82
N VAL A 60 -12.19 -9.43 -18.04
CA VAL A 60 -11.22 -8.34 -17.88
C VAL A 60 -10.75 -8.24 -16.43
N THR A 61 -9.57 -8.80 -16.14
CA THR A 61 -8.91 -8.67 -14.83
C THR A 61 -7.97 -7.48 -14.85
N SER A 62 -8.05 -6.60 -13.84
CA SER A 62 -6.99 -5.62 -13.57
C SER A 62 -5.91 -6.25 -12.69
N TYR A 63 -4.85 -5.49 -12.39
CA TYR A 63 -3.80 -5.89 -11.47
C TYR A 63 -4.38 -6.23 -10.09
N LYS A 64 -3.96 -7.38 -9.54
CA LYS A 64 -4.45 -7.88 -8.26
C LYS A 64 -4.08 -6.94 -7.12
N ASN A 65 -5.03 -6.63 -6.24
CA ASN A 65 -4.85 -5.74 -5.09
C ASN A 65 -4.44 -4.30 -5.42
N ILE A 66 -4.54 -3.85 -6.68
CA ILE A 66 -4.27 -2.46 -7.08
C ILE A 66 -5.14 -1.43 -6.36
N GLY A 67 -6.31 -1.84 -5.86
CA GLY A 67 -7.17 -0.98 -5.05
C GLY A 67 -6.55 -0.52 -3.72
N MET A 68 -5.44 -1.12 -3.27
CA MET A 68 -4.69 -0.63 -2.11
C MET A 68 -3.96 0.69 -2.39
N LEU A 69 -3.76 1.05 -3.67
CA LEU A 69 -3.40 2.40 -4.05
C LEU A 69 -4.51 3.37 -3.61
N GLY A 70 -4.15 4.48 -2.98
CA GLY A 70 -5.13 5.42 -2.44
C GLY A 70 -5.66 5.05 -1.05
N PHE A 71 -5.22 3.95 -0.43
CA PHE A 71 -5.55 3.67 0.97
C PHE A 71 -4.96 4.71 1.90
N GLY A 72 -5.67 5.01 2.99
CA GLY A 72 -5.11 5.80 4.08
C GLY A 72 -4.08 5.01 4.88
N TYR A 73 -3.10 5.70 5.46
CA TYR A 73 -2.04 5.13 6.28
C TYR A 73 -1.86 5.89 7.58
N HIS A 74 -1.94 5.19 8.71
CA HIS A 74 -1.75 5.75 10.03
C HIS A 74 -0.30 5.56 10.49
N ILE A 75 0.55 6.56 10.20
CA ILE A 75 2.02 6.49 10.42
C ILE A 75 2.47 6.07 11.83
N PHE A 76 1.72 6.42 12.88
CA PHE A 76 2.06 6.02 14.24
C PHE A 76 1.75 4.56 14.55
N LYS A 77 0.71 4.02 13.90
CA LYS A 77 0.23 2.65 14.13
C LYS A 77 0.86 1.67 13.13
N GLY A 78 1.41 2.18 12.04
CA GLY A 78 2.04 1.41 10.99
C GLY A 78 3.18 0.53 11.47
N ASN A 79 3.35 -0.59 10.79
CA ASN A 79 4.52 -1.45 10.88
C ASN A 79 4.68 -2.23 9.55
N PRO A 80 5.59 -1.83 8.65
CA PRO A 80 5.82 -2.50 7.37
C PRO A 80 6.58 -3.84 7.51
N LEU A 81 7.02 -4.19 8.71
CA LEU A 81 7.57 -5.51 9.07
C LEU A 81 6.72 -6.19 10.16
N PRO A 82 5.41 -6.37 9.93
CA PRO A 82 4.48 -6.84 10.94
C PRO A 82 4.75 -8.30 11.32
N SER A 83 4.45 -8.66 12.56
CA SER A 83 4.34 -10.06 12.99
C SER A 83 3.03 -10.72 12.55
N SER A 84 2.00 -9.92 12.27
CA SER A 84 0.66 -10.36 11.86
C SER A 84 0.53 -10.66 10.36
N GLY A 85 1.54 -10.32 9.55
CA GLY A 85 1.49 -10.42 8.08
C GLY A 85 0.76 -9.28 7.37
N VAL A 86 0.15 -8.35 8.09
CA VAL A 86 -0.51 -7.15 7.53
C VAL A 86 -0.05 -5.92 8.30
N ASP A 87 0.36 -4.88 7.57
CA ASP A 87 0.75 -3.62 8.21
C ASP A 87 -0.48 -2.99 8.91
N PRO A 88 -0.45 -2.83 10.24
CA PRO A 88 -1.57 -2.27 11.02
C PRO A 88 -1.85 -0.79 10.75
N GLY A 89 -0.99 -0.11 9.99
CA GLY A 89 -1.18 1.27 9.57
C GLY A 89 -2.17 1.43 8.44
N PHE A 90 -2.49 0.39 7.66
CA PHE A 90 -3.47 0.52 6.59
C PHE A 90 -4.88 0.81 7.14
N THR A 91 -5.55 1.76 6.51
CA THR A 91 -6.91 2.20 6.85
C THR A 91 -7.81 2.18 5.62
N LEU A 92 -8.96 2.86 5.67
CA LEU A 92 -9.92 2.85 4.57
C LEU A 92 -9.37 3.54 3.30
N PRO A 93 -9.91 3.21 2.10
CA PRO A 93 -9.56 3.90 0.86
C PRO A 93 -9.83 5.41 0.97
N VAL A 94 -8.80 6.25 0.83
CA VAL A 94 -8.97 7.70 0.82
C VAL A 94 -9.26 8.22 -0.58
N LEU A 95 -8.55 7.70 -1.57
CA LEU A 95 -8.68 8.09 -2.97
C LEU A 95 -9.35 6.99 -3.78
N LYS A 96 -10.11 7.40 -4.80
CA LYS A 96 -10.73 6.49 -5.74
C LYS A 96 -9.72 6.03 -6.79
N VAL A 97 -9.80 4.74 -7.09
CA VAL A 97 -9.09 4.08 -8.21
C VAL A 97 -10.17 3.67 -9.21
N ASP A 98 -10.51 4.59 -10.11
CA ASP A 98 -11.61 4.44 -11.06
C ASP A 98 -11.16 3.86 -12.41
N TYR A 99 -12.10 3.36 -13.21
CA TYR A 99 -11.86 2.74 -14.52
C TYR A 99 -12.77 3.33 -15.61
N SER A 100 -13.23 4.57 -15.42
CA SER A 100 -14.21 5.23 -16.30
C SER A 100 -13.67 5.48 -17.72
N MET A 101 -12.37 5.72 -17.87
CA MET A 101 -11.72 5.89 -19.17
C MET A 101 -11.44 4.56 -19.89
N ARG A 102 -11.73 3.42 -19.24
CA ARG A 102 -11.56 2.06 -19.79
C ARG A 102 -10.16 1.84 -20.39
N ARG A 103 -9.13 2.37 -19.73
CA ARG A 103 -7.74 2.24 -20.18
C ARG A 103 -7.29 0.79 -20.12
N MET A 104 -6.42 0.41 -21.04
CA MET A 104 -5.82 -0.92 -21.10
C MET A 104 -4.31 -0.85 -21.31
N THR A 105 -3.63 -1.94 -20.99
CA THR A 105 -2.26 -2.18 -21.44
C THR A 105 -2.18 -2.21 -22.96
N ALA A 106 -0.99 -1.97 -23.53
CA ALA A 106 -0.79 -1.85 -24.98
C ALA A 106 -1.11 -3.14 -25.76
N ASP A 107 -1.01 -4.29 -25.10
CA ASP A 107 -1.39 -5.61 -25.62
C ASP A 107 -2.89 -5.91 -25.48
N GLY A 108 -3.66 -5.00 -24.86
CA GLY A 108 -5.10 -5.13 -24.64
C GLY A 108 -5.50 -6.19 -23.61
N SER A 109 -4.56 -6.71 -22.80
CA SER A 109 -4.84 -7.85 -21.91
C SER A 109 -5.35 -7.46 -20.51
N THR A 110 -5.02 -6.25 -20.04
CA THR A 110 -5.26 -5.84 -18.64
C THR A 110 -5.84 -4.44 -18.58
N MET A 111 -6.89 -4.25 -17.77
CA MET A 111 -7.43 -2.91 -17.51
C MET A 111 -6.54 -2.12 -16.54
N LEU A 112 -6.33 -0.85 -16.89
CA LEU A 112 -5.59 0.11 -16.10
C LEU A 112 -6.56 1.12 -15.48
N PRO A 113 -6.39 1.49 -14.20
CA PRO A 113 -7.17 2.57 -13.64
C PRO A 113 -6.90 3.91 -14.34
N ASP A 114 -7.86 4.81 -14.24
CA ASP A 114 -7.75 6.18 -14.70
C ASP A 114 -6.67 6.90 -13.90
N ARG A 115 -5.84 7.71 -14.57
CA ARG A 115 -4.80 8.53 -13.93
C ARG A 115 -3.82 7.74 -13.05
N VAL A 116 -3.67 6.44 -13.30
CA VAL A 116 -2.67 5.60 -12.64
C VAL A 116 -1.68 5.10 -13.70
N ALA A 117 -0.40 5.20 -13.39
CA ALA A 117 0.64 4.49 -14.09
C ALA A 117 0.80 3.12 -13.43
N VAL A 118 0.89 2.07 -14.24
CA VAL A 118 1.22 0.73 -13.76
C VAL A 118 2.39 0.20 -14.56
N ILE A 119 3.45 -0.20 -13.86
CA ILE A 119 4.66 -0.77 -14.44
C ILE A 119 4.75 -2.23 -14.00
N PRO A 120 4.45 -3.21 -14.88
CA PRO A 120 4.62 -4.62 -14.54
C PRO A 120 6.11 -4.98 -14.49
N TYR A 121 6.49 -5.76 -13.50
CA TYR A 121 7.83 -6.36 -13.39
C TYR A 121 7.72 -7.83 -13.79
N ALA A 122 8.34 -8.18 -14.93
CA ALA A 122 8.34 -9.54 -15.47
C ALA A 122 9.39 -10.45 -14.82
N SER A 123 10.16 -9.95 -13.85
CA SER A 123 11.19 -10.69 -13.13
C SER A 123 10.80 -10.82 -11.65
N ALA A 124 10.76 -12.05 -11.15
CA ALA A 124 10.82 -12.30 -9.72
C ALA A 124 12.27 -12.05 -9.24
N GLN A 125 12.67 -10.77 -9.18
CA GLN A 125 13.91 -10.42 -8.53
C GLN A 125 13.71 -10.63 -7.04
N PHE A 126 14.40 -11.62 -6.50
CA PHE A 126 14.48 -11.84 -5.07
C PHE A 126 15.62 -10.97 -4.53
N ASP A 127 15.26 -9.91 -3.82
CA ASP A 127 16.20 -9.07 -3.08
C ASP A 127 16.15 -9.43 -1.61
N SER A 128 17.31 -9.56 -0.95
CA SER A 128 17.36 -9.84 0.48
C SER A 128 18.33 -8.94 1.20
N ARG A 129 17.85 -8.38 2.31
CA ARG A 129 18.59 -7.49 3.21
C ARG A 129 18.53 -8.02 4.63
N SER A 130 19.63 -7.89 5.37
CA SER A 130 19.68 -8.19 6.80
C SER A 130 20.07 -6.99 7.63
N HIS A 131 19.39 -6.82 8.77
CA HIS A 131 19.59 -5.74 9.72
C HIS A 131 19.84 -6.32 11.11
N LEU A 132 20.88 -5.82 11.78
CA LEU A 132 21.07 -6.05 13.20
C LEU A 132 20.28 -4.98 13.96
N VAL A 133 19.41 -5.42 14.85
CA VAL A 133 18.57 -4.54 15.67
C VAL A 133 18.97 -4.75 17.13
N THR A 134 19.58 -3.72 17.69
CA THR A 134 20.01 -3.65 19.11
C THR A 134 19.25 -2.57 19.87
N THR A 135 18.56 -1.67 19.17
CA THR A 135 17.81 -0.57 19.76
C THR A 135 16.46 -0.34 19.06
N SER A 136 15.53 0.34 19.75
CA SER A 136 14.25 0.76 19.17
C SER A 136 14.40 1.79 18.03
N SER A 137 15.49 2.57 18.02
CA SER A 137 15.80 3.50 16.92
C SER A 137 16.19 2.74 15.66
N GLU A 138 17.09 1.75 15.78
CA GLU A 138 17.47 0.88 14.65
C GLU A 138 16.26 0.09 14.12
N TYR A 139 15.35 -0.32 15.01
CA TYR A 139 14.09 -0.92 14.58
C TYR A 139 13.25 0.07 13.75
N ALA A 140 13.04 1.30 14.24
CA ALA A 140 12.30 2.34 13.52
C ALA A 140 12.90 2.61 12.13
N GLU A 141 14.22 2.76 12.05
CA GLU A 141 14.97 2.99 10.82
C GLU A 141 14.76 1.84 9.82
N SER A 142 14.74 0.60 10.29
CA SER A 142 14.49 -0.57 9.42
C SER A 142 13.11 -0.55 8.75
N LEU A 143 12.12 0.05 9.42
CA LEU A 143 10.74 0.23 8.92
C LEU A 143 10.65 1.36 7.89
N GLU A 144 11.37 2.46 8.11
CA GLU A 144 11.33 3.63 7.22
C GLU A 144 11.80 3.32 5.78
N VAL A 145 12.62 2.28 5.60
CA VAL A 145 13.07 1.83 4.26
C VAL A 145 11.90 1.46 3.34
N ASP A 146 10.81 0.95 3.91
CA ASP A 146 9.66 0.47 3.15
C ASP A 146 8.52 1.51 3.05
N VAL A 147 8.66 2.66 3.72
CA VAL A 147 7.66 3.75 3.73
C VAL A 147 8.32 5.08 3.37
N SER A 148 8.11 5.52 2.13
CA SER A 148 8.51 6.88 1.72
C SER A 148 7.40 7.87 2.09
N ILE A 149 7.76 9.00 2.68
CA ILE A 149 6.81 10.06 3.03
C ILE A 149 7.27 11.34 2.37
N GLU A 150 6.42 11.93 1.52
CA GLU A 150 6.68 13.26 0.98
C GLU A 150 6.64 14.29 2.11
N THR A 151 7.81 14.84 2.46
CA THR A 151 7.95 15.85 3.50
C THR A 151 7.50 17.22 2.99
N SER A 152 6.20 17.40 2.78
CA SER A 152 5.59 18.73 2.67
C SER A 152 4.78 19.00 3.93
N PHE A 153 5.22 20.02 4.69
CA PHE A 153 4.94 20.28 6.10
C PHE A 153 5.60 19.30 7.09
N SER A 154 6.57 19.82 7.85
CA SER A 154 7.19 19.11 8.97
C SER A 154 6.12 18.62 9.94
N PHE A 155 5.86 17.31 9.91
CA PHE A 155 5.17 16.59 10.96
C PHE A 155 5.79 16.84 12.33
N SER A 156 7.10 17.10 12.37
CA SER A 156 7.85 17.58 13.54
C SER A 156 7.33 18.90 14.14
N ALA A 157 6.59 19.71 13.38
CA ALA A 157 6.00 20.96 13.86
C ALA A 157 4.54 20.82 14.33
N LEU A 158 3.87 19.71 14.01
CA LEU A 158 2.52 19.40 14.52
C LEU A 158 2.58 18.68 15.88
N VAL A 159 3.73 18.12 16.22
CA VAL A 159 4.00 17.51 17.52
C VAL A 159 5.16 18.26 18.17
N GLU A 160 4.86 19.34 18.88
CA GLU A 160 5.75 19.83 19.96
C GLU A 160 5.87 18.68 20.98
N GLY A 161 6.80 17.76 20.71
CA GLY A 161 6.89 16.47 21.39
C GLY A 161 7.45 15.31 20.57
N GLY A 162 7.85 15.51 19.31
CA GLY A 162 8.65 14.52 18.56
C GLY A 162 7.97 13.13 18.49
N GLY A 163 6.79 13.05 17.86
CA GLY A 163 6.10 11.79 17.69
C GLY A 163 6.92 10.83 16.82
N ALA A 164 7.45 9.76 17.42
CA ALA A 164 8.21 8.73 16.70
C ALA A 164 7.25 7.93 15.78
N LYS A 165 7.59 7.83 14.48
CA LYS A 165 6.86 6.97 13.53
C LYS A 165 6.76 5.54 14.10
N PHE A 166 5.67 4.84 13.80
CA PHE A 166 5.44 3.44 14.20
C PHE A 166 5.33 3.15 15.71
N SER A 167 5.52 4.16 16.56
CA SER A 167 5.61 4.02 18.03
C SER A 167 4.36 3.45 18.71
N ALA A 168 3.19 3.57 18.07
CA ALA A 168 1.94 3.04 18.57
C ALA A 168 1.68 1.59 18.12
N SER A 169 2.48 1.02 17.21
CA SER A 169 2.35 -0.37 16.77
C SER A 169 2.74 -1.36 17.88
N ASN A 170 2.11 -2.54 17.90
CA ASN A 170 2.37 -3.55 18.92
C ASN A 170 3.80 -4.11 18.82
N ASP A 171 4.29 -4.36 17.61
CA ASP A 171 5.64 -4.90 17.39
C ASP A 171 6.72 -3.87 17.77
N TYR A 172 6.50 -2.57 17.53
CA TYR A 172 7.42 -1.54 18.01
C TYR A 172 7.48 -1.48 19.53
N LYS A 173 6.33 -1.57 20.21
CA LYS A 173 6.30 -1.61 21.68
C LYS A 173 7.03 -2.82 22.20
N GLN A 174 6.80 -3.99 21.60
CA GLN A 174 7.49 -5.23 21.96
C GLN A 174 9.00 -5.13 21.73
N ALA A 175 9.45 -4.61 20.58
CA ALA A 175 10.87 -4.40 20.29
C ALA A 175 11.49 -3.38 21.26
N SER A 176 10.77 -2.31 21.60
CA SER A 176 11.22 -1.31 22.57
C SER A 176 11.37 -1.90 23.97
N GLU A 177 10.41 -2.70 24.44
CA GLU A 177 10.50 -3.41 25.72
C GLU A 177 11.66 -4.41 25.74
N MET A 178 11.82 -5.18 24.65
CA MET A 178 12.89 -6.14 24.47
C MET A 178 14.28 -5.47 24.55
N HIS A 179 14.49 -4.35 23.85
CA HIS A 179 15.79 -3.66 23.82
C HIS A 179 16.05 -2.75 25.03
N GLN A 180 15.02 -2.30 25.76
CA GLN A 180 15.21 -1.56 27.02
C GLN A 180 15.89 -2.41 28.11
N SER A 181 15.71 -3.74 28.07
CA SER A 181 16.43 -4.65 28.98
C SER A 181 17.91 -4.79 28.63
N SER A 182 18.31 -4.47 27.37
CA SER A 182 19.64 -4.77 26.82
C SER A 182 20.05 -6.25 26.90
N GLU A 183 19.11 -7.16 27.13
CA GLU A 183 19.39 -8.59 27.31
C GLU A 183 19.38 -9.38 26.00
N SER A 184 18.83 -8.81 24.92
CA SER A 184 18.62 -9.51 23.65
C SER A 184 18.88 -8.65 22.42
N VAL A 185 19.39 -9.31 21.39
CA VAL A 185 19.63 -8.76 20.04
C VAL A 185 18.76 -9.50 19.03
N SER A 186 18.29 -8.77 18.02
CA SER A 186 17.58 -9.39 16.91
C SER A 186 18.30 -9.20 15.59
N ILE A 187 18.34 -10.26 14.79
CA ILE A 187 18.73 -10.22 13.38
C ILE A 187 17.46 -10.34 12.55
N THR A 188 17.19 -9.33 11.72
CA THR A 188 16.04 -9.33 10.81
C THR A 188 16.51 -9.51 9.38
N THR A 189 16.11 -10.59 8.73
CA THR A 189 16.30 -10.85 7.30
C THR A 189 14.99 -10.63 6.56
N ILE A 190 15.04 -9.88 5.45
CA ILE A 190 13.87 -9.52 4.65
C ILE A 190 14.13 -9.95 3.22
N GLY A 191 13.33 -10.88 2.70
CA GLY A 191 13.28 -11.22 1.28
C GLY A 191 12.12 -10.50 0.60
N THR A 192 12.31 -9.97 -0.60
CA THR A 192 11.25 -9.29 -1.36
C THR A 192 11.15 -9.79 -2.79
N VAL A 193 9.94 -9.80 -3.32
CA VAL A 193 9.63 -10.17 -4.70
C VAL A 193 8.71 -9.10 -5.28
N LEU A 194 9.18 -8.32 -6.24
CA LEU A 194 8.38 -7.26 -6.88
C LEU A 194 7.57 -7.83 -8.05
N THR A 195 6.27 -7.52 -8.11
CA THR A 195 5.38 -7.93 -9.21
C THR A 195 5.01 -6.76 -10.11
N TYR A 196 4.62 -5.62 -9.53
CA TYR A 196 4.35 -4.41 -10.28
C TYR A 196 4.47 -3.18 -9.38
N VAL A 197 4.62 -2.01 -9.99
CA VAL A 197 4.53 -0.71 -9.31
C VAL A 197 3.31 0.03 -9.84
N ALA A 198 2.56 0.70 -8.97
CA ALA A 198 1.43 1.54 -9.36
C ALA A 198 1.47 2.88 -8.62
N GLU A 199 1.29 3.97 -9.37
CA GLU A 199 1.40 5.34 -8.87
C GLU A 199 0.34 6.23 -9.54
N PHE A 200 -0.18 7.22 -8.82
CA PHE A 200 -1.02 8.24 -9.45
C PHE A 200 -0.18 9.15 -10.35
N LEU A 201 -0.69 9.42 -11.56
CA LEU A 201 -0.08 10.31 -12.55
C LEU A 201 -0.37 11.79 -12.27
N ASP A 202 -1.50 12.05 -11.61
CA ASP A 202 -1.98 13.40 -11.29
C ASP A 202 -2.06 13.57 -9.77
N ASP A 203 -1.74 14.76 -9.27
CA ASP A 203 -1.80 15.10 -7.84
C ASP A 203 -3.23 15.17 -7.27
N THR A 204 -4.27 14.94 -8.08
CA THR A 204 -5.68 15.07 -7.67
C THR A 204 -6.61 13.94 -8.11
N PRO A 205 -6.41 12.70 -7.63
CA PRO A 205 -7.46 11.67 -7.71
C PRO A 205 -8.68 12.08 -6.87
N PRO A 206 -9.91 11.72 -7.27
CA PRO A 206 -11.09 12.05 -6.49
C PRO A 206 -11.08 11.35 -5.12
N LEU A 207 -11.59 12.04 -4.10
CA LEU A 207 -11.77 11.46 -2.76
C LEU A 207 -12.86 10.38 -2.80
N ALA A 208 -12.71 9.35 -1.98
CA ALA A 208 -13.76 8.36 -1.76
C ALA A 208 -14.97 9.01 -1.06
N ASP A 209 -16.19 8.58 -1.43
CA ASP A 209 -17.43 9.24 -0.97
C ASP A 209 -17.57 9.21 0.55
N HIS A 210 -17.24 8.08 1.17
CA HIS A 210 -17.27 7.94 2.63
C HIS A 210 -16.30 8.89 3.34
N VAL A 211 -15.18 9.28 2.72
CA VAL A 211 -14.24 10.25 3.28
C VAL A 211 -14.84 11.65 3.28
N ILE A 212 -15.52 12.01 2.18
CA ILE A 212 -16.26 13.27 2.06
C ILE A 212 -17.36 13.33 3.13
N GLU A 213 -18.13 12.26 3.28
CA GLU A 213 -19.18 12.14 4.30
C GLU A 213 -18.61 12.27 5.71
N MET A 214 -17.55 11.53 6.05
CA MET A 214 -16.90 11.61 7.36
C MET A 214 -16.31 12.99 7.63
N PHE A 215 -15.70 13.63 6.63
CA PHE A 215 -15.13 14.96 6.78
C PHE A 215 -16.23 16.02 7.01
N ASN A 216 -17.32 15.97 6.23
CA ASN A 216 -18.44 16.88 6.38
C ASN A 216 -19.18 16.72 7.72
N ALA A 217 -19.05 15.55 8.37
CA ALA A 217 -19.57 15.29 9.70
C ALA A 217 -18.70 15.89 10.83
N LEU A 218 -17.47 16.33 10.54
CA LEU A 218 -16.61 16.96 11.54
C LEU A 218 -17.04 18.42 11.79
N PRO A 219 -17.10 18.85 13.07
CA PRO A 219 -17.29 20.28 13.37
C PRO A 219 -16.14 21.10 12.78
N PRO A 220 -16.37 22.33 12.28
CA PRO A 220 -15.28 23.19 11.84
C PRO A 220 -14.27 23.43 12.96
N PRO A 221 -12.94 23.44 12.69
CA PRO A 221 -11.93 23.60 13.75
C PRO A 221 -12.10 24.87 14.59
N ALA A 222 -12.60 25.96 13.98
CA ALA A 222 -12.88 27.22 14.68
C ALA A 222 -14.00 27.10 15.73
N CYS A 223 -14.92 26.15 15.54
CA CYS A 223 -16.07 25.88 16.41
C CYS A 223 -15.77 24.86 17.52
N CYS A 224 -14.53 24.38 17.59
CA CYS A 224 -14.10 23.42 18.57
C CYS A 224 -13.47 24.08 19.79
N ASP A 225 -13.99 23.77 20.98
CA ASP A 225 -13.40 24.22 22.24
C ASP A 225 -12.32 23.24 22.70
N GLY A 226 -11.17 23.78 23.13
CA GLY A 226 -10.04 22.96 23.59
C GLY A 226 -9.23 22.26 22.48
N LEU A 227 -9.53 22.47 21.20
CA LEU A 227 -8.70 21.98 20.10
C LEU A 227 -7.42 22.84 20.02
N VAL A 228 -6.30 22.28 20.47
CA VAL A 228 -4.98 22.91 20.35
C VAL A 228 -4.53 22.79 18.91
N LEU A 229 -4.74 23.87 18.15
CA LEU A 229 -4.18 24.00 16.81
C LEU A 229 -2.78 24.61 16.92
N PRO A 230 -1.79 24.11 16.15
CA PRO A 230 -0.49 24.76 16.07
C PRO A 230 -0.66 26.23 15.69
N SER A 231 0.18 27.10 16.23
CA SER A 231 0.19 28.54 15.92
C SER A 231 0.28 28.84 14.41
N HIS A 232 0.82 27.90 13.63
CA HIS A 232 0.97 27.99 12.17
C HIS A 232 -0.17 27.36 11.37
N ALA A 233 -1.25 26.89 12.01
CA ALA A 233 -2.35 26.22 11.32
C ALA A 233 -3.16 27.16 10.41
N GLY A 234 -3.01 28.48 10.55
CA GLY A 234 -3.73 29.48 9.74
C GLY A 234 -5.24 29.47 9.94
N VAL A 235 -5.72 28.79 10.99
CA VAL A 235 -7.15 28.66 11.26
C VAL A 235 -7.61 29.94 11.94
N SER A 236 -8.54 30.63 11.27
CA SER A 236 -9.24 31.77 11.87
C SER A 236 -9.92 31.33 13.16
N LYS A 237 -9.71 32.08 14.24
CA LYS A 237 -10.47 31.91 15.49
C LYS A 237 -11.86 32.55 15.42
N ASP A 238 -12.27 33.01 14.23
CA ASP A 238 -13.59 33.58 14.04
C ASP A 238 -14.68 32.51 14.22
N ARG A 239 -15.45 32.69 15.29
CA ARG A 239 -16.57 31.81 15.68
C ARG A 239 -17.91 32.31 15.15
N SER A 240 -17.94 33.40 14.38
CA SER A 240 -19.17 34.03 13.88
C SER A 240 -20.03 33.08 13.03
N ALA A 241 -19.41 32.13 12.33
CA ALA A 241 -20.07 31.12 11.50
C ALA A 241 -20.46 29.84 12.27
N CYS A 242 -20.13 29.74 13.57
CA CYS A 242 -20.42 28.55 14.37
C CYS A 242 -21.86 28.53 14.83
N THR A 243 -22.61 27.51 14.42
CA THR A 243 -23.97 27.25 14.92
C THR A 243 -23.97 26.71 16.36
N ALA A 244 -22.90 26.01 16.76
CA ALA A 244 -22.66 25.55 18.13
C ALA A 244 -21.14 25.48 18.42
N ILE A 245 -20.78 25.54 19.70
CA ILE A 245 -19.41 25.26 20.16
C ILE A 245 -19.34 23.83 20.66
N HIS A 246 -18.41 23.05 20.11
CA HIS A 246 -18.29 21.62 20.37
C HIS A 246 -17.16 21.35 21.38
N ALA A 247 -17.50 20.71 22.50
CA ALA A 247 -16.52 20.15 23.42
C ALA A 247 -15.96 18.82 22.89
N ASN A 248 -14.74 18.46 23.30
CA ASN A 248 -14.09 17.19 22.95
C ASN A 248 -13.94 16.92 21.45
N CYS A 249 -13.81 17.96 20.63
CA CYS A 249 -13.55 17.78 19.19
C CYS A 249 -12.29 16.96 18.92
N GLY A 250 -11.28 17.00 19.80
CA GLY A 250 -10.07 16.19 19.67
C GLY A 250 -10.39 14.72 19.41
N ASP A 251 -11.33 14.13 20.15
CA ASP A 251 -11.74 12.73 19.97
C ASP A 251 -12.41 12.48 18.62
N LEU A 252 -13.20 13.43 18.11
CA LEU A 252 -13.83 13.33 16.80
C LEU A 252 -12.79 13.32 15.68
N TYR A 253 -11.81 14.22 15.75
CA TYR A 253 -10.71 14.27 14.79
C TYR A 253 -9.79 13.05 14.89
N LEU A 254 -9.50 12.56 16.10
CA LEU A 254 -8.72 11.33 16.28
C LEU A 254 -9.45 10.10 15.74
N ARG A 255 -10.77 10.00 15.96
CA ARG A 255 -11.59 8.92 15.37
C ARG A 255 -11.63 9.00 13.85
N PHE A 256 -11.65 10.20 13.28
CA PHE A 256 -11.53 10.38 11.85
C PHE A 256 -10.17 9.86 11.34
N LEU A 257 -9.07 10.30 11.95
CA LEU A 257 -7.72 9.84 11.60
C LEU A 257 -7.54 8.33 11.81
N ASP A 258 -8.22 7.73 12.78
CA ASP A 258 -8.23 6.27 12.98
C ASP A 258 -8.91 5.51 11.82
N LYS A 259 -9.83 6.17 11.10
CA LYS A 259 -10.54 5.57 9.97
C LYS A 259 -9.88 5.84 8.62
N VAL A 260 -9.30 7.02 8.43
CA VAL A 260 -8.73 7.45 7.15
C VAL A 260 -7.20 7.56 7.14
N GLY A 261 -6.55 7.36 8.29
CA GLY A 261 -5.11 7.51 8.44
C GLY A 261 -4.64 8.96 8.54
N THR A 262 -3.34 9.12 8.70
CA THR A 262 -2.65 10.43 8.73
C THR A 262 -2.04 10.80 7.38
N HIS A 263 -1.87 9.80 6.51
CA HIS A 263 -1.32 9.90 5.17
C HIS A 263 -2.19 9.09 4.20
N THR A 264 -1.94 9.25 2.90
CA THR A 264 -2.55 8.45 1.84
C THR A 264 -1.47 7.84 0.95
N LEU A 265 -1.65 6.58 0.55
CA LEU A 265 -0.80 5.90 -0.41
C LEU A 265 -0.97 6.50 -1.81
N ILE A 266 0.06 7.15 -2.32
CA ILE A 266 0.11 7.74 -3.67
C ILE A 266 0.91 6.89 -4.66
N GLY A 267 1.74 5.98 -4.13
CA GLY A 267 2.52 5.01 -4.88
C GLY A 267 2.66 3.70 -4.11
N VAL A 268 2.61 2.56 -4.81
CA VAL A 268 2.73 1.24 -4.21
C VAL A 268 3.62 0.33 -5.05
N HIS A 269 4.57 -0.32 -4.38
CA HIS A 269 5.31 -1.46 -4.90
C HIS A 269 4.62 -2.72 -4.41
N MET A 270 4.03 -3.45 -5.36
CA MET A 270 3.18 -4.60 -5.11
C MET A 270 3.97 -5.89 -5.36
N GLY A 271 3.91 -6.81 -4.42
CA GLY A 271 4.77 -7.98 -4.43
C GLY A 271 4.57 -8.89 -3.23
N GLY A 272 5.64 -9.55 -2.82
CA GLY A 272 5.68 -10.42 -1.65
C GLY A 272 6.86 -10.06 -0.78
N LYS A 273 6.71 -10.19 0.54
CA LYS A 273 7.78 -9.98 1.51
C LYS A 273 7.87 -11.16 2.49
N SER A 274 9.03 -11.79 2.60
CA SER A 274 9.34 -12.72 3.67
C SER A 274 10.18 -12.00 4.72
N ILE A 275 9.82 -12.17 5.99
CA ILE A 275 10.48 -11.53 7.14
C ILE A 275 10.87 -12.64 8.10
N ARG A 276 12.15 -12.74 8.42
CA ARG A 276 12.67 -13.63 9.45
C ARG A 276 13.33 -12.82 10.53
N VAL A 277 12.96 -13.07 11.78
CA VAL A 277 13.57 -12.44 12.94
C VAL A 277 14.15 -13.54 13.82
N TYR A 278 15.46 -13.49 14.03
CA TYR A 278 16.20 -14.34 14.95
C TYR A 278 16.54 -13.52 16.18
N THR A 279 16.12 -13.98 17.35
CA THR A 279 16.43 -13.32 18.63
C THR A 279 17.37 -14.20 19.44
N MET A 280 18.41 -13.59 20.00
CA MET A 280 19.41 -14.25 20.83
C MET A 280 19.80 -13.35 22.01
N ALA A 281 20.35 -13.94 23.06
CA ALA A 281 20.90 -13.18 24.18
C ALA A 281 22.06 -12.28 23.74
N GLN A 282 22.13 -11.08 24.29
CA GLN A 282 23.21 -10.11 24.04
C GLN A 282 24.59 -10.71 24.35
N THR A 283 24.71 -11.51 25.40
CA THR A 283 25.96 -12.18 25.79
C THR A 283 26.42 -13.24 24.78
N GLU A 284 25.48 -13.96 24.18
CA GLU A 284 25.74 -14.91 23.10
C GLU A 284 26.10 -14.19 21.79
N PHE A 285 25.50 -13.02 21.54
CA PHE A 285 25.91 -12.16 20.45
C PHE A 285 27.33 -11.62 20.66
N GLU A 286 27.63 -11.04 21.82
CA GLU A 286 28.92 -10.41 22.16
C GLU A 286 30.11 -11.37 22.12
N SER A 287 29.92 -12.62 22.52
CA SER A 287 30.95 -13.66 22.38
C SER A 287 31.27 -14.01 20.91
N SER A 288 30.51 -13.47 19.94
CA SER A 288 30.78 -13.52 18.49
C SER A 288 31.35 -12.19 17.93
N VAL A 289 31.44 -11.13 18.74
CA VAL A 289 31.58 -9.71 18.35
C VAL A 289 33.01 -9.16 18.42
N GLU A 290 34.06 -9.98 18.34
CA GLU A 290 35.41 -9.39 18.14
C GLU A 290 35.54 -8.59 16.81
N GLN A 291 34.56 -8.60 15.91
CA GLN A 291 34.52 -7.78 14.68
C GLN A 291 33.09 -7.38 14.25
N SER A 292 32.42 -6.50 15.01
CA SER A 292 31.02 -6.07 14.76
C SER A 292 30.70 -5.63 13.32
N ASP A 293 31.61 -4.90 12.66
CA ASP A 293 31.40 -4.42 11.28
C ASP A 293 31.56 -5.54 10.23
N ALA A 294 32.50 -6.46 10.46
CA ALA A 294 32.67 -7.64 9.62
C ALA A 294 31.47 -8.58 9.77
N PHE A 295 30.93 -8.71 10.99
CA PHE A 295 29.73 -9.49 11.27
C PHE A 295 28.52 -8.90 10.54
N LYS A 296 28.21 -7.60 10.70
CA LYS A 296 27.11 -6.92 9.98
C LYS A 296 27.23 -7.06 8.45
N SER A 297 28.44 -6.87 7.92
CA SER A 297 28.71 -7.02 6.49
C SER A 297 28.53 -8.46 6.00
N SER A 298 29.01 -9.44 6.78
CA SER A 298 28.88 -10.86 6.47
C SER A 298 27.44 -11.39 6.59
N LEU A 299 26.64 -10.80 7.48
CA LEU A 299 25.24 -11.15 7.67
C LEU A 299 24.42 -10.80 6.42
N SER A 300 24.62 -9.59 5.88
CA SER A 300 24.03 -9.15 4.62
C SER A 300 24.39 -10.08 3.44
N LEU A 301 25.64 -10.54 3.39
CA LEU A 301 26.12 -11.50 2.39
C LEU A 301 25.56 -12.92 2.59
N SER A 302 25.30 -13.33 3.83
CA SER A 302 24.76 -14.66 4.13
C SER A 302 23.27 -14.79 3.81
N SER A 303 22.53 -13.68 3.94
CA SER A 303 21.09 -13.62 3.69
C SER A 303 20.72 -13.40 2.23
N SER A 304 21.64 -12.90 1.40
CA SER A 304 21.33 -12.55 0.02
C SER A 304 21.10 -13.75 -0.88
N GLY A 305 21.33 -14.99 -0.43
CA GLY A 305 20.98 -16.23 -1.16
C GLY A 305 21.64 -16.41 -2.54
N ILE A 306 22.39 -15.41 -2.99
CA ILE A 306 23.13 -15.39 -4.22
C ILE A 306 24.48 -16.00 -3.91
N GLU A 307 24.69 -17.23 -4.36
CA GLU A 307 26.02 -17.70 -4.72
C GLU A 307 26.61 -16.66 -5.69
N SER A 308 27.41 -15.73 -5.16
CA SER A 308 27.96 -14.59 -5.89
C SER A 308 28.96 -15.08 -6.94
N SER A 309 28.47 -15.34 -8.14
CA SER A 309 29.29 -15.70 -9.29
C SER A 309 30.06 -14.52 -9.90
N SER A 310 30.24 -13.37 -9.21
CA SER A 310 31.12 -12.30 -9.74
C SER A 310 31.61 -11.21 -8.78
N ILE A 311 31.36 -11.26 -7.45
CA ILE A 311 31.89 -10.26 -6.51
C ILE A 311 32.78 -10.95 -5.47
N ASP A 312 34.08 -10.70 -5.60
CA ASP A 312 35.20 -11.00 -4.70
C ASP A 312 35.05 -12.23 -3.77
N THR A 313 35.32 -13.40 -4.34
CA THR A 313 35.30 -14.74 -3.72
C THR A 313 36.41 -14.99 -2.68
N SER A 314 36.96 -13.94 -2.07
CA SER A 314 38.03 -14.05 -1.06
C SER A 314 37.55 -13.87 0.40
N LEU A 315 36.34 -13.36 0.63
CA LEU A 315 35.67 -13.42 1.94
C LEU A 315 35.05 -14.80 2.20
N SER A 316 35.93 -15.81 2.14
CA SER A 316 35.90 -17.14 2.77
C SER A 316 34.52 -17.77 3.01
N ILE A 317 34.14 -18.71 2.14
CA ILE A 317 33.02 -19.66 2.28
C ILE A 317 32.96 -20.29 3.70
N ASN A 318 34.11 -20.51 4.34
CA ASN A 318 34.22 -21.03 5.71
C ASN A 318 33.67 -20.09 6.80
N LYS A 319 33.67 -18.77 6.59
CA LYS A 319 33.07 -17.80 7.52
C LYS A 319 31.54 -17.77 7.40
N GLN A 320 31.01 -17.98 6.20
CA GLN A 320 29.56 -18.01 5.97
C GLN A 320 28.90 -19.23 6.63
N SER A 321 29.52 -20.41 6.52
CA SER A 321 29.01 -21.63 7.17
C SER A 321 29.11 -21.58 8.69
N SER A 322 30.19 -21.03 9.25
CA SER A 322 30.32 -20.87 10.71
C SER A 322 29.35 -19.84 11.29
N LEU A 323 29.05 -18.77 10.55
CA LEU A 323 28.03 -17.78 10.94
C LEU A 323 26.62 -18.35 10.90
N LYS A 324 26.26 -19.08 9.83
CA LYS A 324 24.97 -19.78 9.75
C LYS A 324 24.78 -20.73 10.93
N GLN A 325 25.81 -21.49 11.28
CA GLN A 325 25.79 -22.39 12.42
C GLN A 325 25.70 -21.62 13.75
N ALA A 326 26.45 -20.53 13.92
CA ALA A 326 26.39 -19.71 15.13
C ALA A 326 25.03 -19.06 15.35
N VAL A 327 24.39 -18.54 14.29
CA VAL A 327 23.02 -18.02 14.36
C VAL A 327 22.06 -19.16 14.73
N LYS A 328 22.17 -20.33 14.11
CA LYS A 328 21.32 -21.49 14.42
C LYS A 328 21.46 -21.95 15.87
N ASP A 329 22.68 -22.05 16.39
CA ASP A 329 22.95 -22.61 17.72
C ASP A 329 22.58 -21.67 18.87
N ARG A 330 22.56 -20.35 18.60
CA ARG A 330 22.36 -19.28 19.60
C ARG A 330 21.00 -18.59 19.50
N THR A 331 20.19 -18.95 18.50
CA THR A 331 18.84 -18.40 18.38
C THR A 331 17.95 -18.98 19.46
N GLU A 332 17.49 -18.14 20.38
CA GLU A 332 16.51 -18.52 21.40
C GLU A 332 15.09 -18.56 20.82
N SER A 333 14.78 -17.65 19.91
CA SER A 333 13.49 -17.63 19.22
C SER A 333 13.61 -17.17 17.77
N ARG A 334 12.82 -17.82 16.91
CA ARG A 334 12.69 -17.53 15.48
C ARG A 334 11.25 -17.17 15.18
N ARG A 335 11.04 -16.07 14.47
CA ARG A 335 9.76 -15.70 13.89
C ARG A 335 9.89 -15.58 12.38
N GLU A 336 8.93 -16.14 11.66
CA GLU A 336 8.81 -15.98 10.22
C GLU A 336 7.46 -15.39 9.86
N THR A 337 7.44 -14.49 8.89
CA THR A 337 6.22 -13.88 8.41
C THR A 337 6.31 -13.70 6.90
N PHE A 338 5.33 -14.24 6.19
CA PHE A 338 5.22 -14.13 4.74
C PHE A 338 4.02 -13.24 4.41
N MET A 339 4.25 -12.21 3.60
CA MET A 339 3.26 -11.25 3.15
C MET A 339 3.07 -11.41 1.64
N GLY A 340 1.83 -11.64 1.19
CA GLY A 340 1.52 -11.90 -0.21
C GLY A 340 1.89 -13.33 -0.66
N GLY A 341 1.42 -13.70 -1.84
CA GLY A 341 1.50 -15.08 -2.35
C GLY A 341 0.65 -16.07 -1.54
N ASP A 342 1.04 -17.33 -1.60
CA ASP A 342 0.51 -18.43 -0.78
C ASP A 342 1.51 -18.72 0.35
N PRO A 343 1.20 -18.32 1.61
CA PRO A 343 2.11 -18.47 2.74
C PRO A 343 2.37 -19.94 3.15
N THR A 344 1.66 -20.91 2.55
CA THR A 344 1.87 -22.34 2.78
C THR A 344 2.82 -22.98 1.76
N ALA A 345 3.13 -22.30 0.66
CA ALA A 345 4.14 -22.75 -0.28
C ALA A 345 5.53 -22.62 0.34
N GLY A 346 6.36 -23.67 0.29
CA GLY A 346 7.73 -23.63 0.80
C GLY A 346 7.93 -23.92 2.30
N THR A 347 6.91 -24.33 3.05
CA THR A 347 7.01 -24.59 4.51
C THR A 347 7.69 -25.92 4.89
N ASN A 348 8.53 -26.49 4.04
CA ASN A 348 8.94 -27.90 4.14
C ASN A 348 10.28 -28.18 4.84
N ASP A 349 10.98 -27.17 5.37
CA ASP A 349 12.23 -27.42 6.11
C ASP A 349 12.30 -26.67 7.45
N PRO A 350 11.77 -27.27 8.54
CA PRO A 350 11.90 -26.71 9.88
C PRO A 350 13.32 -26.82 10.45
N GLU A 351 14.24 -27.56 9.82
CA GLU A 351 15.55 -27.90 10.40
C GLU A 351 16.69 -26.96 9.97
N ASP A 352 16.58 -26.26 8.83
CA ASP A 352 17.56 -25.25 8.41
C ASP A 352 16.96 -23.83 8.33
N PRO A 353 17.20 -22.96 9.34
CA PRO A 353 16.73 -21.59 9.33
C PRO A 353 17.31 -20.73 8.19
N THR A 354 18.40 -21.18 7.58
CA THR A 354 19.09 -20.44 6.50
C THR A 354 18.77 -20.98 5.11
N ASN A 355 17.91 -22.00 5.03
CA ASN A 355 17.46 -22.57 3.78
C ASN A 355 16.43 -21.63 3.13
N MET A 356 16.79 -21.11 1.96
CA MET A 356 15.98 -20.18 1.19
C MET A 356 15.15 -20.89 0.11
N ASP A 357 15.19 -22.21 0.04
CA ASP A 357 14.39 -22.94 -0.95
C ASP A 357 12.88 -22.81 -0.69
N GLY A 358 12.50 -22.67 0.59
CA GLY A 358 11.14 -22.28 0.97
C GLY A 358 10.76 -20.88 0.46
N ASP A 359 11.66 -19.91 0.52
CA ASP A 359 11.43 -18.58 -0.07
C ASP A 359 11.30 -18.64 -1.58
N LYS A 360 12.14 -19.45 -2.24
CA LYS A 360 12.06 -19.62 -3.69
C LYS A 360 10.73 -20.22 -4.09
N GLU A 361 10.27 -21.27 -3.41
CA GLU A 361 8.97 -21.88 -3.69
C GLU A 361 7.81 -20.90 -3.46
N TRP A 362 7.77 -20.25 -2.29
CA TRP A 362 6.80 -19.20 -1.97
C TRP A 362 6.82 -18.06 -2.99
N SER A 363 8.01 -17.61 -3.43
CA SER A 363 8.16 -16.50 -4.38
C SER A 363 7.43 -16.73 -5.70
N THR A 364 7.32 -17.99 -6.15
CA THR A 364 6.62 -18.34 -7.39
C THR A 364 5.11 -18.11 -7.33
N THR A 365 4.57 -17.97 -6.12
CA THR A 365 3.13 -17.78 -5.87
C THR A 365 2.75 -16.30 -5.72
N VAL A 366 3.73 -15.41 -5.49
CA VAL A 366 3.53 -13.99 -5.15
C VAL A 366 2.69 -13.25 -6.20
N SER A 367 2.95 -13.48 -7.48
CA SER A 367 2.24 -12.81 -8.57
C SER A 367 0.72 -13.06 -8.58
N LYS A 368 0.26 -14.15 -7.94
CA LYS A 368 -1.17 -14.47 -7.82
C LYS A 368 -1.88 -13.64 -6.75
N ASN A 369 -1.14 -13.21 -5.72
CA ASN A 369 -1.68 -12.46 -4.59
C ASN A 369 -0.65 -11.44 -4.06
N PRO A 370 -0.28 -10.43 -4.86
CA PRO A 370 0.70 -9.43 -4.45
C PRO A 370 0.09 -8.46 -3.44
N VAL A 371 0.86 -8.02 -2.46
CA VAL A 371 0.47 -7.02 -1.46
C VAL A 371 1.47 -5.85 -1.48
N PRO A 372 1.15 -4.69 -0.90
CA PRO A 372 2.11 -3.60 -0.78
C PRO A 372 3.30 -4.05 0.09
N ILE A 373 4.49 -4.02 -0.49
CA ILE A 373 5.75 -4.37 0.20
C ILE A 373 6.62 -3.15 0.44
N LYS A 374 6.40 -2.09 -0.35
CA LYS A 374 6.94 -0.74 -0.17
C LYS A 374 5.92 0.26 -0.71
N TYR A 375 5.80 1.42 -0.10
CA TYR A 375 4.80 2.39 -0.53
C TYR A 375 5.20 3.84 -0.22
N GLU A 376 4.60 4.75 -0.99
CA GLU A 376 4.81 6.18 -0.92
C GLU A 376 3.56 6.87 -0.40
N CYS A 377 3.75 7.76 0.57
CA CYS A 377 2.68 8.36 1.35
C CYS A 377 2.72 9.89 1.22
N GLU A 378 1.55 10.48 0.94
CA GLU A 378 1.34 11.93 1.00
C GLU A 378 0.56 12.32 2.27
N CYS A 379 0.88 13.46 2.88
CA CYS A 379 0.16 13.97 4.04
C CYS A 379 -1.32 14.28 3.73
N GLN A 380 -2.22 13.78 4.58
CA GLN A 380 -3.68 13.90 4.41
C GLN A 380 -4.17 15.34 4.28
N ARG A 381 -3.52 16.29 4.98
CA ARG A 381 -3.90 17.72 4.93
C ARG A 381 -3.73 18.30 3.53
N ARG A 382 -2.64 17.97 2.83
CA ARG A 382 -2.36 18.46 1.47
C ARG A 382 -3.34 17.84 0.48
N THR A 383 -3.52 16.53 0.59
CA THR A 383 -4.53 15.74 -0.13
C THR A 383 -5.93 16.36 -0.01
N GLN A 384 -6.40 16.71 1.19
CA GLN A 384 -7.77 17.21 1.38
C GLN A 384 -7.93 18.69 1.01
N VAL A 385 -7.02 19.57 1.44
CA VAL A 385 -7.15 21.02 1.23
C VAL A 385 -7.06 21.37 -0.25
N HIS A 386 -6.11 20.81 -0.99
CA HIS A 386 -5.97 21.09 -2.42
C HIS A 386 -7.18 20.58 -3.22
N ARG A 387 -7.74 19.43 -2.82
CA ARG A 387 -8.80 18.73 -3.58
C ARG A 387 -10.21 19.23 -3.22
N MET A 388 -10.44 19.76 -2.03
CA MET A 388 -11.71 20.40 -1.67
C MET A 388 -11.86 21.79 -2.31
N THR A 389 -10.75 22.54 -2.48
CA THR A 389 -10.79 23.85 -3.16
C THR A 389 -11.07 23.76 -4.67
N THR A 390 -10.72 22.64 -5.31
CA THR A 390 -10.99 22.41 -6.74
C THR A 390 -12.37 21.80 -6.99
N SER A 391 -12.96 21.10 -6.01
CA SER A 391 -14.32 20.57 -6.06
C SER A 391 -15.43 21.64 -6.00
N THR A 392 -15.11 22.90 -5.66
CA THR A 392 -16.09 24.00 -5.50
C THR A 392 -16.23 24.91 -6.72
N LEU A 393 -15.58 24.61 -7.85
CA LEU A 393 -15.84 25.31 -9.11
C LEU A 393 -16.97 24.57 -9.86
N PRO A 394 -18.15 25.19 -10.04
CA PRO A 394 -19.19 24.60 -10.87
C PRO A 394 -18.75 24.66 -12.35
N THR A 395 -18.93 23.54 -13.05
CA THR A 395 -19.08 23.51 -14.52
C THR A 395 -20.25 24.36 -14.98
#